data_AF-A0A533BCA8-F1
#
_entry.id   AF-A0A533BCA8-F1
#
_cell.length_a   1.000
_cell.length_b   1.000
_cell.length_c   1.000
_cell.angle_alpha   90.00
_cell.angle_beta   90.00
_cell.angle_gamma   90.00
#
_symmetry.space_group_name_H-M   'P 1'
#
loop_
_entity.id
_entity.type
_entity.pdbx_description
1 polymer ?
#
loop_
_entity_poly.entity_id
_entity_poly.type
_entity_poly.pdbx_seq_one_letter_code
_entity_poly.pdbx_strand_id
1 'polypeptide(L)'
;MSVLELQPLAHLTDEFRLSMRRLLQDLGRELQADYPDLSSRLKLPVGFFQLLGRSLKVETYSNWKVVGWIETLNDLVYFLDILQQWASEQDRREFTEQLFAECQEKFFENSYLADLFPLGRQRTTGLEQRLTSLCHRLAQELTQESLFFNPALTVNWCRQRKLPRWDVPGLLEANFERAEEWGVVSVGIAGEWCEAPNEVRRALTQSSGHVTFQVDGSGISVKIGRVASLLWTGWGTQGEWRWNRQTAVTALETARGPVMVGPTLVYGKDRQPRTVVRTEQKRVGRFSRAWRTIQQAWPEGHAVLALLTSRIVPFKAKGVVSFSYRHRPGLSFINCFDRDNLDLIDDLIHENSHHHLNLLLRKYVMYHGDHNQQIFYSPWRRSLRPLRGILHATFTFTMGAMLFERLSVWASGKSGATRWKRAGLTQRDLQRARYRCLEEVESVRYSLQDLHYADHHLGWLTGSGRRMIGQLAEAIEQVERSITPHRKAVLASTFGPALRRHVKELRKARMTYGPVRLGKV
;
A
#
# COMPACT_ATOMS: atom_id res chain seq x y z
N MET A 1 20.80 3.65 13.79
CA MET A 1 19.37 3.34 13.65
C MET A 1 19.26 1.85 13.45
N SER A 2 18.88 1.11 14.49
CA SER A 2 18.49 -0.30 14.38
C SER A 2 17.14 -0.40 13.67
N VAL A 3 16.96 -1.44 12.85
CA VAL A 3 15.72 -1.68 12.05
C VAL A 3 14.47 -1.66 12.92
N LEU A 4 14.54 -1.88 14.23
CA LEU A 4 13.36 -1.98 15.10
C LEU A 4 13.19 -0.81 16.07
N GLU A 5 14.06 0.19 16.00
CA GLU A 5 13.98 1.32 16.92
C GLU A 5 12.80 2.22 16.55
N LEU A 6 11.81 2.27 17.43
CA LEU A 6 10.58 3.04 17.23
C LEU A 6 10.85 4.55 17.07
N GLN A 7 11.78 5.11 17.84
CA GLN A 7 12.03 6.55 17.84
C GLN A 7 12.62 7.06 16.52
N PRO A 8 13.70 6.45 15.97
CA PRO A 8 14.17 6.76 14.64
C PRO A 8 13.11 6.57 13.54
N LEU A 9 12.28 5.53 13.64
CA LEU A 9 11.21 5.29 12.67
C LEU A 9 10.08 6.33 12.75
N ALA A 10 9.74 6.77 13.96
CA ALA A 10 8.81 7.88 14.17
C ALA A 10 9.38 9.18 13.60
N HIS A 11 10.66 9.46 13.86
CA HIS A 11 11.33 10.61 13.26
C HIS A 11 11.34 10.55 11.72
N LEU A 12 11.61 9.38 11.15
CA LEU A 12 11.54 9.18 9.70
C LEU A 12 10.13 9.38 9.14
N THR A 13 9.10 9.01 9.90
CA THR A 13 7.70 9.29 9.55
C THR A 13 7.44 10.80 9.54
N ASP A 14 8.01 11.55 10.48
CA ASP A 14 7.89 13.01 10.52
C ASP A 14 8.63 13.69 9.37
N GLU A 15 9.84 13.22 9.04
CA GLU A 15 10.54 13.66 7.83
C GLU A 15 9.72 13.39 6.56
N PHE A 16 9.12 12.21 6.45
CA PHE A 16 8.27 11.85 5.32
C PHE A 16 7.07 12.79 5.20
N ARG A 17 6.39 13.12 6.31
CA ARG A 17 5.29 14.09 6.32
C ARG A 17 5.72 15.46 5.79
N LEU A 18 6.88 15.96 6.24
CA LEU A 18 7.42 17.22 5.76
C LEU A 18 7.80 17.17 4.28
N SER A 19 8.39 16.05 3.84
CA SER A 19 8.73 15.83 2.43
C SER A 19 7.49 15.82 1.54
N MET A 20 6.43 15.10 1.92
CA MET A 20 5.17 15.05 1.16
C MET A 20 4.48 16.42 1.11
N ARG A 21 4.56 17.20 2.20
CA ARG A 21 4.05 18.57 2.22
C ARG A 21 4.80 19.49 1.27
N ARG A 22 6.14 19.41 1.24
CA ARG A 22 6.96 20.17 0.30
C ARG A 22 6.69 19.74 -1.14
N LEU A 23 6.65 18.44 -1.41
CA LEU A 23 6.34 17.90 -2.74
C LEU A 23 5.02 18.47 -3.28
N LEU A 24 3.95 18.48 -2.49
CA LEU A 24 2.68 19.09 -2.92
C LEU A 24 2.82 20.59 -3.27
N GLN A 25 3.62 21.34 -2.50
CA GLN A 25 3.88 22.75 -2.78
C GLN A 25 4.68 22.93 -4.07
N ASP A 26 5.67 22.07 -4.30
CA ASP A 26 6.53 22.09 -5.48
C ASP A 26 5.74 21.76 -6.73
N LEU A 27 4.98 20.65 -6.73
CA LEU A 27 4.08 20.26 -7.82
C LEU A 27 3.07 21.37 -8.15
N GLY A 28 2.52 22.03 -7.12
CA GLY A 28 1.61 23.15 -7.32
C GLY A 28 2.27 24.37 -7.96
N ARG A 29 3.57 24.59 -7.77
CA ARG A 29 4.34 25.67 -8.43
C ARG A 29 4.68 25.27 -9.86
N GLU A 30 5.12 24.04 -10.07
CA GLU A 30 5.47 23.47 -11.38
C GLU A 30 4.27 23.52 -12.34
N LEU A 31 3.09 23.10 -11.90
CA LEU A 31 1.86 23.20 -12.70
C LEU A 31 1.49 24.63 -13.12
N GLN A 32 1.88 25.63 -12.32
CA GLN A 32 1.62 27.05 -12.62
C GLN A 32 2.69 27.66 -13.52
N ALA A 33 3.95 27.28 -13.33
CA ALA A 33 5.10 27.87 -14.01
C ALA A 33 5.39 27.18 -15.35
N ASP A 34 5.43 25.85 -15.34
CA ASP A 34 5.99 25.05 -16.44
C ASP A 34 4.88 24.41 -17.30
N TYR A 35 3.69 24.21 -16.72
CA TYR A 35 2.53 23.62 -17.42
C TYR A 35 1.25 24.48 -17.41
N PRO A 36 1.30 25.82 -17.59
CA PRO A 36 0.09 26.66 -17.49
C PRO A 36 -0.99 26.29 -18.52
N ASP A 37 -0.60 26.05 -19.78
CA ASP A 37 -1.54 25.72 -20.86
C ASP A 37 -2.16 24.33 -20.68
N LEU A 38 -1.35 23.33 -20.30
CA LEU A 38 -1.83 21.98 -20.04
C LEU A 38 -2.73 21.95 -18.80
N SER A 39 -2.37 22.66 -17.74
CA SER A 39 -3.20 22.82 -16.55
C SER A 39 -4.56 23.44 -16.87
N SER A 40 -4.58 24.48 -17.71
CA SER A 40 -5.80 25.12 -18.19
C SER A 40 -6.67 24.16 -19.02
N ARG A 41 -6.06 23.44 -19.96
CA ARG A 41 -6.73 22.44 -20.81
C ARG A 41 -7.35 21.29 -20.01
N LEU A 42 -6.64 20.83 -18.98
CA LEU A 42 -7.11 19.80 -18.04
C LEU A 42 -8.05 20.34 -16.96
N LYS A 43 -8.28 21.66 -16.91
CA LYS A 43 -9.10 22.35 -15.92
C LYS A 43 -8.67 22.08 -14.47
N LEU A 44 -7.36 21.93 -14.25
CA LEU A 44 -6.81 21.68 -12.92
C LEU A 44 -7.03 22.89 -12.01
N PRO A 45 -7.68 22.73 -10.84
CA PRO A 45 -7.88 23.84 -9.92
C PRO A 45 -6.64 24.03 -9.03
N VAL A 46 -5.48 24.33 -9.62
CA VAL A 46 -4.18 24.34 -8.91
C VAL A 46 -4.21 25.25 -7.67
N GLY A 47 -4.85 26.41 -7.77
CA GLY A 47 -5.03 27.31 -6.61
C GLY A 47 -5.87 26.71 -5.48
N PHE A 48 -6.84 25.84 -5.79
CA PHE A 48 -7.58 25.06 -4.79
C PHE A 48 -6.70 23.96 -4.18
N PHE A 49 -5.92 23.24 -4.98
CA PHE A 49 -4.99 22.22 -4.46
C PHE A 49 -3.99 22.81 -3.46
N GLN A 50 -3.44 23.99 -3.76
CA GLN A 50 -2.55 24.74 -2.86
C GLN A 50 -3.27 25.15 -1.57
N LEU A 51 -4.51 25.65 -1.67
CA LEU A 51 -5.34 26.01 -0.51
C LEU A 51 -5.63 24.77 0.37
N LEU A 52 -6.03 23.67 -0.25
CA LEU A 52 -6.30 22.40 0.42
C LEU A 52 -5.05 21.92 1.15
N GLY A 53 -3.90 21.88 0.48
CA GLY A 53 -2.62 21.51 1.10
C GLY A 53 -2.28 22.35 2.33
N ARG A 54 -2.51 23.68 2.28
CA ARG A 54 -2.28 24.55 3.45
C ARG A 54 -3.25 24.29 4.61
N SER A 55 -4.44 23.77 4.32
CA SER A 55 -5.46 23.46 5.33
C SER A 55 -5.25 22.10 6.03
N LEU A 56 -4.51 21.19 5.40
CA LEU A 56 -4.24 19.86 5.96
C LEU A 56 -3.25 19.96 7.12
N LYS A 57 -3.50 19.18 8.18
CA LYS A 57 -2.56 19.07 9.30
C LYS A 57 -1.33 18.27 8.89
N VAL A 58 -0.17 18.53 9.49
CA VAL A 58 1.09 17.88 9.11
C VAL A 58 1.02 16.36 9.27
N GLU A 59 0.29 15.86 10.26
CA GLU A 59 0.14 14.43 10.54
C GLU A 59 -0.58 13.67 9.42
N THR A 60 -1.39 14.37 8.61
CA THR A 60 -2.14 13.74 7.52
C THR A 60 -1.26 13.46 6.30
N TYR A 61 -0.07 14.05 6.21
CA TYR A 61 0.88 13.82 5.10
C TYR A 61 1.59 12.46 5.16
N SER A 62 1.21 11.58 6.09
CA SER A 62 1.54 10.15 6.08
C SER A 62 0.30 9.26 5.96
N ASN A 63 -0.89 9.83 5.74
CA ASN A 63 -2.12 9.07 5.55
C ASN A 63 -2.20 8.56 4.10
N TRP A 64 -2.60 7.28 3.93
CA TRP A 64 -2.69 6.61 2.63
C TRP A 64 -3.47 7.39 1.56
N LYS A 65 -4.50 8.14 1.96
CA LYS A 65 -5.36 8.90 1.03
C LYS A 65 -4.68 10.18 0.56
N VAL A 66 -4.10 10.94 1.50
CA VAL A 66 -3.36 12.17 1.20
C VAL A 66 -2.10 11.87 0.41
N VAL A 67 -1.33 10.85 0.83
CA VAL A 67 -0.13 10.44 0.10
C VAL A 67 -0.48 9.95 -1.29
N GLY A 68 -1.50 9.08 -1.43
CA GLY A 68 -1.96 8.62 -2.73
C GLY A 68 -2.38 9.78 -3.65
N TRP A 69 -3.10 10.77 -3.13
CA TRP A 69 -3.47 11.97 -3.89
C TRP A 69 -2.25 12.79 -4.36
N ILE A 70 -1.23 12.96 -3.51
CA ILE A 70 -0.01 13.69 -3.89
C ILE A 70 0.83 12.89 -4.90
N GLU A 71 0.93 11.57 -4.72
CA GLU A 71 1.65 10.68 -5.67
C GLU A 71 0.94 10.68 -7.03
N THR A 72 -0.40 10.61 -7.08
CA THR A 72 -1.16 10.76 -8.33
C THR A 72 -0.93 12.13 -8.99
N LEU A 73 -0.75 13.20 -8.21
CA LEU A 73 -0.42 14.53 -8.73
C LEU A 73 1.00 14.56 -9.30
N ASN A 74 1.95 13.93 -8.62
CA ASN A 74 3.32 13.75 -9.08
C ASN A 74 3.38 12.96 -10.39
N ASP A 75 2.64 11.86 -10.47
CA ASP A 75 2.52 11.04 -11.68
C ASP A 75 1.90 11.83 -12.83
N LEU A 76 0.86 12.64 -12.56
CA LEU A 76 0.28 13.52 -13.58
C LEU A 76 1.34 14.49 -14.12
N VAL A 77 2.07 15.19 -13.24
CA VAL A 77 3.13 16.12 -13.66
C VAL A 77 4.18 15.41 -14.53
N TYR A 78 4.62 14.22 -14.13
CA TYR A 78 5.51 13.39 -14.94
C TYR A 78 4.93 13.06 -16.33
N PHE A 79 3.64 12.71 -16.43
CA PHE A 79 3.02 12.45 -17.74
C PHE A 79 2.77 13.74 -18.56
N LEU A 80 2.65 14.90 -17.93
CA LEU A 80 2.62 16.19 -18.64
C LEU A 80 3.97 16.49 -19.28
N ASP A 81 5.07 16.22 -18.58
CA ASP A 81 6.43 16.35 -19.11
C ASP A 81 6.63 15.43 -20.33
N ILE A 82 6.26 14.14 -20.20
CA ILE A 82 6.28 13.19 -21.33
C ILE A 82 5.46 13.71 -22.52
N LEU A 83 4.27 14.27 -22.25
CA LEU A 83 3.40 14.77 -23.32
C LEU A 83 4.02 15.99 -24.04
N GLN A 84 4.73 16.86 -23.31
CA GLN A 84 5.49 17.96 -23.91
C GLN A 84 6.70 17.43 -24.70
N GLN A 85 7.49 16.51 -24.13
CA GLN A 85 8.64 15.92 -24.80
C GLN A 85 8.24 15.22 -26.11
N TRP A 86 7.13 14.48 -26.09
CA TRP A 86 6.58 13.78 -27.25
C TRP A 86 6.29 14.72 -28.43
N ALA A 87 5.88 15.97 -28.17
CA ALA A 87 5.58 16.93 -29.24
C ALA A 87 6.82 17.31 -30.06
N SER A 88 8.00 17.31 -29.42
CA SER A 88 9.29 17.60 -30.06
C SER A 88 10.12 16.37 -30.45
N GLU A 89 9.69 15.16 -30.06
CA GLU A 89 10.46 13.94 -30.25
C GLU A 89 10.55 13.52 -31.72
N GLN A 90 11.79 13.29 -32.18
CA GLN A 90 12.09 12.85 -33.54
C GLN A 90 12.05 11.33 -33.64
N ASP A 91 12.66 10.61 -32.69
CA ASP A 91 12.62 9.15 -32.64
C ASP A 91 11.49 8.67 -31.73
N ARG A 92 10.27 8.78 -32.26
CA ARG A 92 9.06 8.33 -31.58
C ARG A 92 9.05 6.83 -31.28
N ARG A 93 9.80 6.04 -32.06
CA ARG A 93 9.86 4.61 -31.84
C ARG A 93 10.68 4.34 -30.59
N GLU A 94 11.93 4.77 -30.56
CA GLU A 94 12.82 4.59 -29.42
C GLU A 94 12.19 5.13 -28.13
N PHE A 95 11.62 6.35 -28.17
CA PHE A 95 10.89 6.93 -27.05
C PHE A 95 9.79 6.02 -26.51
N THR A 96 9.01 5.40 -27.40
CA THR A 96 7.94 4.47 -27.00
C THR A 96 8.49 3.22 -26.33
N GLU A 97 9.62 2.70 -26.82
CA GLU A 97 10.28 1.51 -26.26
C GLU A 97 10.81 1.80 -24.85
N GLN A 98 11.44 2.97 -24.67
CA GLN A 98 11.93 3.45 -23.37
C GLN A 98 10.78 3.69 -22.37
N LEU A 99 9.72 4.40 -22.79
CA LEU A 99 8.55 4.64 -21.94
C LEU A 99 7.86 3.33 -21.54
N PHE A 100 7.77 2.36 -22.45
CA PHE A 100 7.22 1.04 -22.13
C PHE A 100 8.05 0.33 -21.04
N ALA A 101 9.37 0.31 -21.19
CA ALA A 101 10.28 -0.29 -20.21
C ALA A 101 10.18 0.42 -18.85
N GLU A 102 10.13 1.75 -18.85
CA GLU A 102 9.98 2.54 -17.64
C GLU A 102 8.64 2.29 -16.94
N CYS A 103 7.53 2.20 -17.69
CA CYS A 103 6.24 1.82 -17.13
C CYS A 103 6.25 0.42 -16.49
N GLN A 104 6.96 -0.53 -17.09
CA GLN A 104 7.12 -1.87 -16.51
C GLN A 104 7.95 -1.87 -15.23
N GLU A 105 8.94 -0.99 -15.11
CA GLU A 105 9.84 -0.94 -13.97
C GLU A 105 9.31 -0.09 -12.81
N LYS A 106 8.82 1.12 -13.10
CA LYS A 106 8.47 2.13 -12.09
C LYS A 106 6.99 2.14 -11.72
N PHE A 107 6.12 1.78 -12.66
CA PHE A 107 4.67 1.90 -12.51
C PHE A 107 3.94 0.55 -12.46
N PHE A 108 4.64 -0.54 -12.12
CA PHE A 108 4.07 -1.90 -12.08
C PHE A 108 2.92 -2.09 -11.08
N GLU A 109 2.78 -1.19 -10.08
CA GLU A 109 1.68 -1.20 -9.11
C GLU A 109 0.47 -0.37 -9.57
N ASN A 110 0.59 0.36 -10.69
CA ASN A 110 -0.43 1.25 -11.24
C ASN A 110 -1.08 0.66 -12.51
N SER A 111 -2.25 1.19 -12.89
CA SER A 111 -2.91 0.82 -14.15
C SER A 111 -2.25 1.44 -15.39
N TYR A 112 -1.29 2.35 -15.22
CA TYR A 112 -0.79 3.23 -16.29
C TYR A 112 -0.20 2.44 -17.47
N LEU A 113 0.48 1.33 -17.21
CA LEU A 113 0.99 0.46 -18.27
C LEU A 113 -0.15 -0.09 -19.15
N ALA A 114 -1.28 -0.49 -18.55
CA ALA A 114 -2.44 -0.97 -19.30
C ALA A 114 -3.16 0.17 -20.04
N ASP A 115 -3.19 1.37 -19.46
CA ASP A 115 -3.76 2.57 -20.10
C ASP A 115 -2.96 2.99 -21.35
N LEU A 116 -1.63 2.98 -21.26
CA LEU A 116 -0.73 3.39 -22.34
C LEU A 116 -0.45 2.26 -23.34
N PHE A 117 -0.48 1.01 -22.90
CA PHE A 117 -0.10 -0.17 -23.69
C PHE A 117 -1.07 -1.34 -23.47
N PRO A 118 -2.35 -1.19 -23.88
CA PRO A 118 -3.42 -2.16 -23.56
C PRO A 118 -3.21 -3.56 -24.14
N LEU A 119 -2.35 -3.70 -25.17
CA LEU A 119 -1.99 -4.98 -25.77
C LEU A 119 -0.74 -5.61 -25.13
N GLY A 120 -0.19 -5.03 -24.05
CA GLY A 120 1.00 -5.52 -23.37
C GLY A 120 2.28 -5.45 -24.22
N ARG A 121 2.31 -4.59 -25.24
CA ARG A 121 3.46 -4.41 -26.15
C ARG A 121 3.64 -2.94 -26.52
N GLN A 122 4.88 -2.55 -26.80
CA GLN A 122 5.23 -1.24 -27.33
C GLN A 122 4.45 -0.94 -28.62
N ARG A 123 3.81 0.23 -28.68
CA ARG A 123 3.06 0.68 -29.85
C ARG A 123 3.04 2.20 -29.95
N THR A 124 3.80 2.74 -30.89
CA THR A 124 3.91 4.18 -31.13
C THR A 124 2.61 4.80 -31.64
N THR A 125 1.89 4.10 -32.53
CA THR A 125 0.64 4.61 -33.10
C THR A 125 -0.41 4.88 -32.01
N GLY A 126 -0.91 6.12 -31.98
CA GLY A 126 -1.93 6.58 -31.02
C GLY A 126 -1.43 6.75 -29.59
N LEU A 127 -0.11 6.73 -29.35
CA LEU A 127 0.45 6.93 -28.00
C LEU A 127 0.06 8.29 -27.41
N GLU A 128 0.14 9.36 -28.21
CA GLU A 128 -0.26 10.72 -27.82
C GLU A 128 -1.70 10.79 -27.30
N GLN A 129 -2.63 10.15 -28.00
CA GLN A 129 -4.03 10.09 -27.59
C GLN A 129 -4.18 9.35 -26.25
N ARG A 130 -3.47 8.23 -26.07
CA ARG A 130 -3.49 7.46 -24.82
C ARG A 130 -2.85 8.23 -23.66
N LEU A 131 -1.74 8.92 -23.89
CA LEU A 131 -1.11 9.83 -22.91
C LEU A 131 -2.05 10.96 -22.51
N THR A 132 -2.70 11.59 -23.48
CA THR A 132 -3.68 12.65 -23.25
C THR A 132 -4.88 12.14 -22.45
N SER A 133 -5.41 10.96 -22.80
CA SER A 133 -6.49 10.30 -22.05
C SER A 133 -6.07 9.94 -20.61
N LEU A 134 -4.85 9.45 -20.40
CA LEU A 134 -4.31 9.19 -19.07
C LEU A 134 -4.24 10.48 -18.25
N CYS A 135 -3.67 11.57 -18.80
CA CYS A 135 -3.60 12.86 -18.12
C CYS A 135 -4.99 13.39 -17.74
N HIS A 136 -5.98 13.27 -18.63
CA HIS A 136 -7.37 13.63 -18.34
C HIS A 136 -7.96 12.79 -17.21
N ARG A 137 -7.74 11.48 -17.22
CA ARG A 137 -8.22 10.58 -16.17
C ARG A 137 -7.61 10.95 -14.81
N LEU A 138 -6.30 11.16 -14.74
CA LEU A 138 -5.62 11.54 -13.49
C LEU A 138 -6.08 12.92 -13.00
N ALA A 139 -6.19 13.91 -13.89
CA ALA A 139 -6.70 15.24 -13.55
C ALA A 139 -8.13 15.20 -12.99
N GLN A 140 -8.99 14.37 -13.58
CA GLN A 140 -10.35 14.15 -13.11
C GLN A 140 -10.37 13.51 -11.72
N GLU A 141 -9.59 12.45 -11.52
CA GLU A 141 -9.46 11.76 -10.23
C GLU A 141 -8.96 12.69 -9.12
N LEU A 142 -7.88 13.44 -9.39
CA LEU A 142 -7.30 14.42 -8.47
C LEU A 142 -8.30 15.50 -8.08
N THR A 143 -9.03 16.02 -9.07
CA THR A 143 -10.02 17.08 -8.85
C THR A 143 -11.21 16.55 -8.05
N GLN A 144 -11.77 15.40 -8.43
CA GLN A 144 -12.86 14.75 -7.70
C GLN A 144 -12.48 14.47 -6.25
N GLU A 145 -11.33 13.84 -6.01
CA GLU A 145 -10.89 13.49 -4.66
C GLU A 145 -10.66 14.74 -3.80
N SER A 146 -10.13 15.82 -4.40
CA SER A 146 -9.90 17.10 -3.71
C SER A 146 -11.18 17.70 -3.11
N LEU A 147 -12.35 17.50 -3.74
CA LEU A 147 -13.62 18.07 -3.28
C LEU A 147 -14.02 17.56 -1.89
N PHE A 148 -13.62 16.33 -1.57
CA PHE A 148 -14.15 15.58 -0.43
C PHE A 148 -13.17 15.42 0.72
N PHE A 149 -11.92 15.90 0.61
CA PHE A 149 -11.06 16.04 1.78
C PHE A 149 -11.67 17.02 2.80
N ASN A 150 -12.20 18.14 2.33
CA ASN A 150 -12.91 19.12 3.15
C ASN A 150 -13.98 19.86 2.31
N PRO A 151 -15.23 19.35 2.24
CA PRO A 151 -16.30 19.95 1.45
C PRO A 151 -16.61 21.41 1.80
N ALA A 152 -16.46 21.79 3.08
CA ALA A 152 -16.66 23.17 3.51
C ALA A 152 -15.60 24.11 2.91
N LEU A 153 -14.35 23.66 2.81
CA LEU A 153 -13.30 24.41 2.14
C LEU A 153 -13.57 24.54 0.64
N THR A 154 -14.03 23.47 0.00
CA THR A 154 -14.40 23.42 -1.42
C THR A 154 -15.48 24.46 -1.76
N VAL A 155 -16.57 24.47 -1.00
CA VAL A 155 -17.68 25.43 -1.19
C VAL A 155 -17.26 26.86 -0.87
N ASN A 156 -16.48 27.06 0.19
CA ASN A 156 -15.95 28.39 0.53
C ASN A 156 -15.02 28.95 -0.56
N TRP A 157 -14.22 28.10 -1.21
CA TRP A 157 -13.38 28.49 -2.33
C TRP A 157 -14.21 28.99 -3.53
N CYS A 158 -15.29 28.27 -3.89
CA CYS A 158 -16.23 28.73 -4.91
C CYS A 158 -16.88 30.06 -4.54
N ARG A 159 -17.33 30.21 -3.28
CA ARG A 159 -17.94 31.45 -2.78
C ARG A 159 -16.97 32.64 -2.85
N GLN A 160 -15.72 32.47 -2.39
CA GLN A 160 -14.70 33.52 -2.40
C GLN A 160 -14.35 33.97 -3.82
N ARG A 161 -14.34 33.04 -4.78
CA ARG A 161 -14.10 33.35 -6.20
C ARG A 161 -15.35 33.83 -6.94
N LYS A 162 -16.49 33.96 -6.25
CA LYS A 162 -17.79 34.31 -6.85
C LYS A 162 -18.13 33.41 -8.05
N LEU A 163 -17.73 32.15 -8.00
CA LEU A 163 -18.03 31.18 -9.05
C LEU A 163 -19.51 30.83 -8.94
N PRO A 164 -20.34 31.07 -9.97
CA PRO A 164 -21.76 30.74 -9.93
C PRO A 164 -21.94 29.22 -9.84
N ARG A 165 -21.07 28.46 -10.50
CA ARG A 165 -21.04 27.01 -10.48
C ARG A 165 -19.67 26.51 -10.94
N TRP A 166 -19.16 25.48 -10.31
CA TRP A 166 -18.00 24.71 -10.73
C TRP A 166 -18.45 23.26 -11.01
N ASP A 167 -18.46 22.89 -12.29
CA ASP A 167 -18.82 21.54 -12.73
C ASP A 167 -17.55 20.69 -12.81
N VAL A 168 -17.46 19.69 -11.93
CA VAL A 168 -16.35 18.74 -11.88
C VAL A 168 -16.83 17.39 -12.40
N PRO A 169 -16.32 16.90 -13.54
CA PRO A 169 -16.63 15.56 -14.00
C PRO A 169 -16.12 14.53 -12.99
N GLY A 170 -16.86 13.45 -12.80
CA GLY A 170 -16.54 12.44 -11.81
C GLY A 170 -16.97 11.05 -12.24
N LEU A 171 -16.49 10.06 -11.48
CA LEU A 171 -16.82 8.66 -11.64
C LEU A 171 -17.17 8.07 -10.27
N LEU A 172 -18.33 7.44 -10.15
CA LEU A 172 -18.79 6.73 -8.96
C LEU A 172 -18.84 5.21 -9.18
N GLU A 173 -17.79 4.69 -9.83
CA GLU A 173 -17.55 3.25 -9.94
C GLU A 173 -16.89 2.68 -8.68
N ALA A 174 -16.85 1.35 -8.56
CA ALA A 174 -16.07 0.71 -7.52
C ALA A 174 -14.58 0.97 -7.76
N ASN A 175 -13.86 1.42 -6.73
CA ASN A 175 -12.40 1.57 -6.79
C ASN A 175 -11.75 0.47 -5.94
N PHE A 176 -11.11 -0.49 -6.59
CA PHE A 176 -10.52 -1.64 -5.90
C PHE A 176 -9.20 -1.32 -5.20
N GLU A 177 -8.47 -0.31 -5.67
CA GLU A 177 -7.21 0.15 -5.06
C GLU A 177 -7.44 0.90 -3.75
N ARG A 178 -8.57 1.62 -3.64
CA ARG A 178 -9.01 2.32 -2.42
C ARG A 178 -10.04 1.54 -1.59
N ALA A 179 -10.53 0.42 -2.12
CA ALA A 179 -11.64 -0.36 -1.59
C ALA A 179 -12.90 0.51 -1.34
N GLU A 180 -13.31 1.22 -2.38
CA GLU A 180 -14.51 2.07 -2.40
C GLU A 180 -15.62 1.36 -3.19
N GLU A 181 -16.83 1.35 -2.62
CA GLU A 181 -18.00 0.70 -3.23
C GLU A 181 -18.54 1.51 -4.42
N TRP A 182 -19.27 0.83 -5.31
CA TRP A 182 -19.97 1.53 -6.38
C TRP A 182 -21.05 2.45 -5.81
N GLY A 183 -21.18 3.66 -6.35
CA GLY A 183 -22.17 4.63 -5.90
C GLY A 183 -21.93 5.19 -4.50
N VAL A 184 -20.69 5.21 -4.02
CA VAL A 184 -20.33 5.92 -2.78
C VAL A 184 -19.33 7.05 -3.03
N VAL A 185 -19.38 8.07 -2.18
CA VAL A 185 -18.39 9.15 -2.14
C VAL A 185 -17.57 9.01 -0.86
N SER A 186 -16.26 8.86 -1.00
CA SER A 186 -15.30 8.79 0.11
C SER A 186 -15.01 10.18 0.68
N VAL A 187 -15.22 10.35 1.99
CA VAL A 187 -15.20 11.66 2.66
C VAL A 187 -14.09 11.74 3.69
N GLY A 188 -13.38 12.86 3.69
CA GLY A 188 -12.27 13.12 4.60
C GLY A 188 -11.16 12.07 4.45
N ILE A 189 -10.42 11.85 5.54
CA ILE A 189 -9.28 10.92 5.60
C ILE A 189 -9.47 9.77 6.60
N ALA A 190 -10.52 9.83 7.42
CA ALA A 190 -10.84 8.81 8.42
C ALA A 190 -11.50 7.57 7.80
N GLY A 191 -11.81 7.62 6.50
CA GLY A 191 -12.45 6.53 5.78
C GLY A 191 -13.96 6.48 5.98
N GLU A 192 -14.60 7.64 6.16
CA GLU A 192 -16.05 7.80 6.12
C GLU A 192 -16.53 7.86 4.66
N TRP A 193 -17.81 7.58 4.42
CA TRP A 193 -18.37 7.67 3.08
C TRP A 193 -19.85 8.03 3.08
N CYS A 194 -20.33 8.52 1.95
CA CYS A 194 -21.73 8.83 1.71
C CYS A 194 -22.30 7.92 0.63
N GLU A 195 -23.48 7.37 0.90
CA GLU A 195 -24.16 6.45 0.01
C GLU A 195 -25.14 7.17 -0.92
N ALA A 196 -25.02 6.93 -2.23
CA ALA A 196 -25.96 7.46 -3.21
C ALA A 196 -27.39 6.94 -2.96
N PRO A 197 -28.41 7.81 -2.93
CA PRO A 197 -29.81 7.42 -2.89
C PRO A 197 -30.20 6.51 -4.07
N ASN A 198 -31.29 5.75 -3.91
CA ASN A 198 -31.76 4.79 -4.92
C ASN A 198 -31.96 5.39 -6.32
N GLU A 199 -32.47 6.63 -6.40
CA GLU A 199 -32.66 7.32 -7.68
C GLU A 199 -31.32 7.60 -8.37
N VAL A 200 -30.33 8.09 -7.62
CA VAL A 200 -28.97 8.33 -8.12
C VAL A 200 -28.32 7.02 -8.55
N ARG A 201 -28.47 5.94 -7.77
CA ARG A 201 -27.96 4.60 -8.15
C ARG A 201 -28.55 4.12 -9.47
N ARG A 202 -29.86 4.24 -9.67
CA ARG A 202 -30.49 3.88 -10.96
C ARG A 202 -29.90 4.68 -12.12
N ALA A 203 -29.67 5.98 -11.93
CA ALA A 203 -29.06 6.85 -12.93
C ALA A 203 -27.57 6.51 -13.19
N LEU A 204 -26.83 6.11 -12.15
CA LEU A 204 -25.44 5.64 -12.27
C LEU A 204 -25.31 4.42 -13.17
N THR A 205 -26.25 3.46 -13.08
CA THR A 205 -26.24 2.27 -13.94
C THR A 205 -26.37 2.66 -15.42
N GLN A 206 -27.21 3.64 -15.74
CA GLN A 206 -27.44 4.09 -17.12
C GLN A 206 -26.29 4.93 -17.68
N SER A 207 -25.52 5.58 -16.81
CA SER A 207 -24.41 6.47 -17.18
C SER A 207 -23.04 5.80 -17.05
N SER A 208 -22.98 4.49 -16.80
CA SER A 208 -21.73 3.77 -16.50
C SER A 208 -20.91 4.48 -15.42
N GLY A 209 -21.58 4.89 -14.34
CA GLY A 209 -20.95 5.56 -13.20
C GLY A 209 -20.53 7.02 -13.42
N HIS A 210 -20.65 7.57 -14.64
CA HIS A 210 -20.27 8.95 -14.91
C HIS A 210 -21.21 9.96 -14.25
N VAL A 211 -20.62 10.94 -13.57
CA VAL A 211 -21.36 12.01 -12.88
C VAL A 211 -20.73 13.38 -13.15
N THR A 212 -21.47 14.43 -12.81
CA THR A 212 -20.91 15.77 -12.63
C THR A 212 -21.19 16.23 -11.21
N PHE A 213 -20.15 16.53 -10.45
CA PHE A 213 -20.28 17.23 -9.16
C PHE A 213 -20.42 18.72 -9.44
N GLN A 214 -21.55 19.29 -9.09
CA GLN A 214 -21.80 20.72 -9.22
C GLN A 214 -21.56 21.37 -7.86
N VAL A 215 -20.52 22.20 -7.78
CA VAL A 215 -20.15 22.94 -6.58
C VAL A 215 -20.50 24.39 -6.77
N ASP A 216 -21.21 24.97 -5.81
CA ASP A 216 -21.51 26.40 -5.78
C ASP A 216 -21.33 26.96 -4.36
N GLY A 217 -21.74 28.22 -4.14
CA GLY A 217 -21.61 28.86 -2.84
C GLY A 217 -22.50 28.28 -1.74
N SER A 218 -23.44 27.40 -2.07
CA SER A 218 -24.42 26.78 -1.16
C SER A 218 -24.12 25.31 -0.84
N GLY A 219 -23.44 24.59 -1.74
CA GLY A 219 -23.22 23.16 -1.53
C GLY A 219 -22.53 22.42 -2.67
N ILE A 220 -22.58 21.09 -2.56
CA ILE A 220 -22.16 20.14 -3.58
C ILE A 220 -23.38 19.29 -3.93
N SER A 221 -23.70 19.20 -5.22
CA SER A 221 -24.72 18.31 -5.76
C SER A 221 -24.12 17.37 -6.81
N VAL A 222 -24.77 16.23 -7.02
CA VAL A 222 -24.41 15.25 -8.04
C VAL A 222 -25.46 15.30 -9.14
N LYS A 223 -25.03 15.51 -10.37
CA LYS A 223 -25.87 15.53 -11.56
C LYS A 223 -25.54 14.36 -12.49
N ILE A 224 -26.58 13.65 -12.94
CA ILE A 224 -26.52 12.52 -13.86
C ILE A 224 -27.67 12.65 -14.87
N GLY A 225 -27.37 13.14 -16.08
CA GLY A 225 -28.40 13.46 -17.06
C GLY A 225 -29.42 14.47 -16.51
N ARG A 226 -30.65 14.02 -16.31
CA ARG A 226 -31.75 14.83 -15.73
C ARG A 226 -31.87 14.71 -14.20
N VAL A 227 -31.22 13.72 -13.60
CA VAL A 227 -31.24 13.52 -12.14
C VAL A 227 -30.24 14.46 -11.50
N ALA A 228 -30.68 15.23 -10.51
CA ALA A 228 -29.81 16.06 -9.67
C ALA A 228 -30.12 15.74 -8.20
N SER A 229 -29.08 15.49 -7.41
CA SER A 229 -29.21 15.14 -6.01
C SER A 229 -28.23 15.93 -5.18
N LEU A 230 -28.74 16.63 -4.16
CA LEU A 230 -27.91 17.37 -3.23
C LEU A 230 -27.12 16.38 -2.36
N LEU A 231 -25.81 16.52 -2.32
CA LEU A 231 -24.91 15.64 -1.57
C LEU A 231 -24.53 16.27 -0.23
N TRP A 232 -24.16 17.56 -0.26
CA TRP A 232 -23.71 18.31 0.91
C TRP A 232 -24.18 19.77 0.82
N THR A 233 -24.64 20.33 1.93
CA THR A 233 -25.02 21.75 2.05
C THR A 233 -24.17 22.48 3.06
N GLY A 234 -23.70 23.68 2.74
CA GLY A 234 -22.79 24.44 3.59
C GLY A 234 -23.35 25.77 4.07
N TRP A 235 -23.03 26.13 5.31
CA TRP A 235 -23.22 27.45 5.90
C TRP A 235 -21.95 27.85 6.67
N GLY A 236 -21.26 28.88 6.19
CA GLY A 236 -19.97 29.28 6.75
C GLY A 236 -18.91 28.17 6.69
N THR A 237 -18.38 27.75 7.83
CA THR A 237 -17.37 26.67 7.97
C THR A 237 -17.98 25.30 8.28
N GLN A 238 -19.30 25.20 8.36
CA GLN A 238 -20.03 23.99 8.69
C GLN A 238 -20.94 23.56 7.53
N GLY A 239 -21.47 22.35 7.64
CA GLY A 239 -22.49 21.87 6.72
C GLY A 239 -23.02 20.50 7.09
N GLU A 240 -23.95 20.04 6.27
CA GLU A 240 -24.75 18.83 6.51
C GLU A 240 -24.75 17.95 5.27
N TRP A 241 -24.63 16.64 5.51
CA TRP A 241 -24.73 15.62 4.48
C TRP A 241 -26.20 15.30 4.23
N ARG A 242 -26.59 15.31 2.96
CA ARG A 242 -27.94 14.92 2.52
C ARG A 242 -28.02 13.46 2.13
N TRP A 243 -26.90 12.92 1.67
CA TRP A 243 -26.75 11.48 1.47
C TRP A 243 -26.47 10.80 2.81
N ASN A 244 -26.86 9.54 2.92
CA ASN A 244 -26.64 8.75 4.13
C ASN A 244 -25.13 8.60 4.38
N ARG A 245 -24.63 9.29 5.41
CA ARG A 245 -23.21 9.23 5.80
C ARG A 245 -22.98 8.06 6.74
N GLN A 246 -22.06 7.20 6.35
CA GLN A 246 -21.59 6.09 7.15
C GLN A 246 -20.32 6.47 7.91
N THR A 247 -20.27 6.09 9.18
CA THR A 247 -19.08 6.25 10.01
C THR A 247 -18.06 5.18 9.65
N ALA A 248 -16.80 5.58 9.73
CA ALA A 248 -15.71 4.66 9.50
C ALA A 248 -15.67 3.59 10.62
N VAL A 249 -15.35 2.35 10.24
CA VAL A 249 -15.35 1.21 11.17
C VAL A 249 -13.99 1.10 11.84
N THR A 250 -13.92 1.29 13.15
CA THR A 250 -12.66 1.18 13.91
C THR A 250 -12.45 -0.26 14.38
N ALA A 251 -11.28 -0.85 14.10
CA ALA A 251 -10.86 -2.12 14.70
C ALA A 251 -10.38 -1.93 16.14
N LEU A 252 -9.59 -0.90 16.40
CA LEU A 252 -9.10 -0.54 17.73
C LEU A 252 -8.57 0.90 17.78
N GLU A 253 -8.43 1.42 18.99
CA GLU A 253 -7.73 2.67 19.28
C GLU A 253 -6.27 2.40 19.64
N THR A 254 -5.35 3.23 19.14
CA THR A 254 -3.92 3.18 19.48
C THR A 254 -3.43 4.54 19.95
N ALA A 255 -2.23 4.59 20.53
CA ALA A 255 -1.57 5.86 20.85
C ALA A 255 -1.28 6.75 19.63
N ARG A 256 -1.38 6.20 18.40
CA ARG A 256 -1.17 6.92 17.14
C ARG A 256 -2.48 7.24 16.41
N GLY A 257 -3.62 6.91 17.01
CA GLY A 257 -4.96 7.10 16.44
C GLY A 257 -5.69 5.78 16.17
N PRO A 258 -6.93 5.86 15.65
CA PRO A 258 -7.75 4.69 15.37
C PRO A 258 -7.22 3.92 14.15
N VAL A 259 -7.30 2.60 14.22
CA VAL A 259 -7.01 1.71 13.09
C VAL A 259 -8.32 1.33 12.42
N MET A 260 -8.48 1.72 11.16
CA MET A 260 -9.75 1.61 10.45
C MET A 260 -9.84 0.31 9.66
N VAL A 261 -11.04 -0.26 9.56
CA VAL A 261 -11.36 -1.38 8.68
C VAL A 261 -12.20 -0.88 7.52
N GLY A 262 -11.66 -1.00 6.32
CA GLY A 262 -12.38 -0.68 5.10
C GLY A 262 -13.41 -1.75 4.72
N PRO A 263 -14.23 -1.49 3.69
CA PRO A 263 -15.05 -2.50 3.04
C PRO A 263 -14.23 -3.70 2.56
N THR A 264 -14.86 -4.86 2.44
CA THR A 264 -14.24 -6.09 1.96
C THR A 264 -14.15 -6.11 0.43
N LEU A 265 -12.94 -6.31 -0.09
CA LEU A 265 -12.71 -6.53 -1.51
C LEU A 265 -12.94 -8.02 -1.87
N VAL A 266 -13.82 -8.30 -2.82
CA VAL A 266 -14.16 -9.67 -3.22
C VAL A 266 -13.61 -9.96 -4.61
N TYR A 267 -12.84 -11.04 -4.72
CA TYR A 267 -12.26 -11.50 -5.99
C TYR A 267 -13.10 -12.61 -6.64
N GLY A 268 -13.08 -12.63 -7.96
CA GLY A 268 -13.60 -13.71 -8.78
C GLY A 268 -12.68 -14.92 -8.83
N LYS A 269 -13.15 -16.00 -9.47
CA LYS A 269 -12.37 -17.23 -9.69
C LYS A 269 -11.14 -17.00 -10.57
N ASP A 270 -11.19 -15.98 -11.42
CA ASP A 270 -10.14 -15.46 -12.29
C ASP A 270 -9.06 -14.64 -11.56
N ARG A 271 -9.16 -14.50 -10.23
CA ARG A 271 -8.28 -13.66 -9.40
C ARG A 271 -8.31 -12.18 -9.78
N GLN A 272 -9.42 -11.73 -10.37
CA GLN A 272 -9.69 -10.31 -10.58
C GLN A 272 -10.65 -9.79 -9.51
N PRO A 273 -10.46 -8.55 -9.03
CA PRO A 273 -11.43 -7.92 -8.13
C PRO A 273 -12.78 -7.78 -8.85
N ARG A 274 -13.87 -8.05 -8.14
CA ARG A 274 -15.23 -8.08 -8.71
C ARG A 274 -16.16 -7.09 -8.05
N THR A 275 -16.09 -6.98 -6.73
CA THR A 275 -16.96 -6.08 -5.98
C THR A 275 -16.31 -5.70 -4.66
N VAL A 276 -16.79 -4.59 -4.10
CA VAL A 276 -16.45 -4.13 -2.76
C VAL A 276 -17.75 -4.15 -1.97
N VAL A 277 -17.74 -4.74 -0.78
CA VAL A 277 -18.93 -4.90 0.07
C VAL A 277 -18.61 -4.55 1.50
N ARG A 278 -19.62 -4.12 2.28
CA ARG A 278 -19.44 -3.86 3.71
C ARG A 278 -18.80 -5.05 4.45
N THR A 279 -17.81 -4.75 5.29
CA THR A 279 -17.15 -5.76 6.13
C THR A 279 -18.02 -6.20 7.30
N GLU A 280 -18.17 -7.51 7.49
CA GLU A 280 -18.90 -8.09 8.63
C GLU A 280 -18.22 -7.78 9.98
N GLN A 281 -19.02 -7.48 11.02
CA GLN A 281 -18.50 -7.16 12.36
C GLN A 281 -17.65 -8.27 12.98
N LYS A 282 -17.96 -9.53 12.67
CA LYS A 282 -17.15 -10.70 13.03
C LYS A 282 -15.70 -10.55 12.56
N ARG A 283 -15.48 -10.04 11.34
CA ARG A 283 -14.14 -9.86 10.75
C ARG A 283 -13.40 -8.72 11.41
N VAL A 284 -14.08 -7.60 11.68
CA VAL A 284 -13.55 -6.49 12.48
C VAL A 284 -13.03 -7.01 13.83
N GLY A 285 -13.85 -7.80 14.54
CA GLY A 285 -13.46 -8.39 15.82
C GLY A 285 -12.27 -9.37 15.75
N ARG A 286 -12.02 -10.00 14.59
CA ARG A 286 -10.81 -10.82 14.38
C ARG A 286 -9.56 -9.95 14.30
N PHE A 287 -9.59 -8.82 13.57
CA PHE A 287 -8.48 -7.88 13.53
C PHE A 287 -8.18 -7.31 14.92
N SER A 288 -9.20 -6.87 15.65
CA SER A 288 -9.04 -6.36 17.03
C SER A 288 -8.40 -7.40 17.96
N ARG A 289 -8.68 -8.70 17.75
CA ARG A 289 -8.08 -9.79 18.53
C ARG A 289 -6.63 -10.02 18.13
N ALA A 290 -6.34 -10.15 16.84
CA ALA A 290 -4.99 -10.35 16.33
C ALA A 290 -4.05 -9.22 16.78
N TRP A 291 -4.51 -7.97 16.68
CA TRP A 291 -3.77 -6.79 17.12
C TRP A 291 -3.43 -6.83 18.62
N ARG A 292 -4.41 -7.17 19.48
CA ARG A 292 -4.18 -7.34 20.92
C ARG A 292 -3.22 -8.49 21.24
N THR A 293 -3.26 -9.57 20.46
CA THR A 293 -2.29 -10.67 20.62
C THR A 293 -0.88 -10.19 20.31
N ILE A 294 -0.68 -9.42 19.24
CA ILE A 294 0.62 -8.83 18.90
C ILE A 294 1.08 -7.89 20.02
N GLN A 295 0.20 -7.01 20.52
CA GLN A 295 0.51 -6.12 21.64
C GLN A 295 1.02 -6.86 22.88
N GLN A 296 0.42 -8.00 23.19
CA GLN A 296 0.78 -8.79 24.38
C GLN A 296 2.03 -9.65 24.17
N ALA A 297 2.24 -10.16 22.96
CA ALA A 297 3.36 -11.05 22.66
C ALA A 297 4.63 -10.28 22.26
N TRP A 298 4.48 -9.15 21.57
CA TRP A 298 5.56 -8.33 21.04
C TRP A 298 5.20 -6.83 21.07
N PRO A 299 5.30 -6.17 22.24
CA PRO A 299 4.94 -4.76 22.39
C PRO A 299 5.68 -3.81 21.43
N GLU A 300 6.96 -4.06 21.16
CA GLU A 300 7.78 -3.25 20.25
C GLU A 300 7.30 -3.39 18.80
N GLY A 301 7.05 -4.62 18.34
CA GLY A 301 6.48 -4.87 17.01
C GLY A 301 5.09 -4.29 16.86
N HIS A 302 4.27 -4.35 17.92
CA HIS A 302 2.98 -3.66 17.96
C HIS A 302 3.11 -2.14 17.85
N ALA A 303 4.13 -1.53 18.47
CA ALA A 303 4.32 -0.08 18.38
C ALA A 303 4.67 0.35 16.95
N VAL A 304 5.47 -0.45 16.24
CA VAL A 304 5.75 -0.25 14.80
C VAL A 304 4.49 -0.48 13.96
N LEU A 305 3.70 -1.52 14.29
CA LEU A 305 2.41 -1.80 13.66
C LEU A 305 1.45 -0.61 13.74
N ALA A 306 1.32 -0.02 14.93
CA ALA A 306 0.47 1.16 15.18
C ALA A 306 1.00 2.44 14.53
N LEU A 307 2.32 2.55 14.32
CA LEU A 307 2.91 3.71 13.66
C LEU A 307 2.65 3.70 12.16
N LEU A 308 2.75 2.53 11.52
CA LEU A 308 2.80 2.43 10.06
C LEU A 308 1.54 1.85 9.41
N THR A 309 0.56 1.36 10.17
CA THR A 309 -0.71 0.85 9.64
C THR A 309 -1.89 1.65 10.17
N SER A 310 -2.64 2.30 9.29
CA SER A 310 -3.81 3.13 9.65
C SER A 310 -5.13 2.56 9.14
N ARG A 311 -5.10 1.78 8.04
CA ARG A 311 -6.29 1.17 7.45
C ARG A 311 -6.02 -0.25 6.98
N ILE A 312 -6.94 -1.15 7.30
CA ILE A 312 -6.93 -2.54 6.87
C ILE A 312 -8.15 -2.78 5.98
N VAL A 313 -7.94 -3.31 4.78
CA VAL A 313 -8.98 -3.76 3.88
C VAL A 313 -8.98 -5.29 3.91
N PRO A 314 -10.03 -5.93 4.45
CA PRO A 314 -10.16 -7.37 4.28
C PRO A 314 -10.42 -7.68 2.81
N PHE A 315 -9.87 -8.77 2.30
CA PHE A 315 -10.27 -9.27 0.98
C PHE A 315 -10.54 -10.77 0.99
N LYS A 316 -11.36 -11.21 0.04
CA LYS A 316 -11.70 -12.61 -0.19
C LYS A 316 -11.14 -13.03 -1.55
N ALA A 317 -9.98 -13.67 -1.56
CA ALA A 317 -9.37 -14.21 -2.77
C ALA A 317 -8.63 -15.51 -2.50
N LYS A 318 -8.91 -16.55 -3.28
CA LYS A 318 -8.24 -17.84 -3.14
C LYS A 318 -6.78 -17.72 -3.61
N GLY A 319 -5.84 -18.07 -2.74
CA GLY A 319 -4.41 -18.13 -3.07
C GLY A 319 -3.67 -16.78 -3.02
N VAL A 320 -4.36 -15.68 -2.67
CA VAL A 320 -3.72 -14.41 -2.33
C VAL A 320 -3.78 -14.25 -0.82
N VAL A 321 -2.64 -13.93 -0.21
CA VAL A 321 -2.48 -13.86 1.26
C VAL A 321 -2.74 -12.46 1.76
N SER A 322 -1.91 -11.52 1.32
CA SER A 322 -1.98 -10.11 1.67
C SER A 322 -1.19 -9.30 0.64
N PHE A 323 -1.46 -8.00 0.56
CA PHE A 323 -0.67 -7.06 -0.23
C PHE A 323 -0.87 -5.61 0.26
N SER A 324 0.02 -4.73 -0.19
CA SER A 324 -0.02 -3.29 0.05
C SER A 324 0.62 -2.57 -1.14
N TYR A 325 0.34 -1.28 -1.29
CA TYR A 325 0.89 -0.46 -2.36
C TYR A 325 1.94 0.52 -1.82
N ARG A 326 3.02 0.73 -2.56
CA ARG A 326 4.10 1.66 -2.17
C ARG A 326 3.61 3.11 -2.14
N HIS A 327 2.70 3.49 -3.04
CA HIS A 327 2.14 4.85 -3.13
C HIS A 327 0.97 5.09 -2.16
N ARG A 328 0.55 4.07 -1.38
CA ARG A 328 -0.50 4.21 -0.35
C ARG A 328 -0.02 3.66 1.01
N PRO A 329 0.93 4.33 1.66
CA PRO A 329 1.49 3.87 2.92
C PRO A 329 0.41 3.75 4.00
N GLY A 330 0.47 2.66 4.76
CA GLY A 330 -0.44 2.38 5.87
C GLY A 330 -1.82 1.87 5.49
N LEU A 331 -2.05 1.55 4.21
CA LEU A 331 -3.17 0.77 3.71
C LEU A 331 -2.73 -0.68 3.46
N SER A 332 -3.31 -1.63 4.20
CA SER A 332 -2.99 -3.07 4.06
C SER A 332 -4.20 -3.87 3.62
N PHE A 333 -4.05 -4.69 2.58
CA PHE A 333 -5.05 -5.65 2.13
C PHE A 333 -4.74 -7.02 2.71
N ILE A 334 -5.68 -7.62 3.46
CA ILE A 334 -5.44 -8.89 4.18
C ILE A 334 -6.56 -9.90 3.93
N ASN A 335 -6.20 -11.14 3.58
CA ASN A 335 -7.16 -12.20 3.41
C ASN A 335 -7.64 -12.75 4.76
N CYS A 336 -8.86 -12.40 5.16
CA CYS A 336 -9.43 -12.85 6.43
C CYS A 336 -10.45 -13.99 6.32
N PHE A 337 -10.61 -14.59 5.13
CA PHE A 337 -11.67 -15.56 4.84
C PHE A 337 -11.19 -17.01 4.90
N ASP A 338 -10.04 -17.31 4.30
CA ASP A 338 -9.48 -18.66 4.21
C ASP A 338 -8.24 -18.84 5.11
N ARG A 339 -8.11 -17.99 6.14
CA ARG A 339 -6.94 -17.90 7.02
C ARG A 339 -7.35 -17.91 8.48
N ASP A 340 -6.62 -18.65 9.30
CA ASP A 340 -6.90 -18.77 10.73
C ASP A 340 -6.33 -17.60 11.55
N ASN A 341 -6.37 -17.69 12.89
CA ASN A 341 -5.97 -16.58 13.75
C ASN A 341 -4.44 -16.38 13.82
N LEU A 342 -3.65 -17.44 13.69
CA LEU A 342 -2.19 -17.30 13.65
C LEU A 342 -1.77 -16.68 12.32
N ASP A 343 -2.37 -17.14 11.22
CA ASP A 343 -2.11 -16.60 9.89
C ASP A 343 -2.45 -15.09 9.85
N LEU A 344 -3.57 -14.67 10.44
CA LEU A 344 -3.95 -13.26 10.51
C LEU A 344 -2.95 -12.40 11.30
N ILE A 345 -2.37 -12.96 12.36
CA ILE A 345 -1.33 -12.28 13.16
C ILE A 345 -0.05 -12.09 12.32
N ASP A 346 0.36 -13.13 11.58
CA ASP A 346 1.49 -13.09 10.65
C ASP A 346 1.25 -12.06 9.53
N ASP A 347 0.11 -12.14 8.84
CA ASP A 347 -0.21 -11.27 7.71
C ASP A 347 -0.23 -9.77 8.11
N LEU A 348 -0.65 -9.43 9.34
CA LEU A 348 -0.60 -8.05 9.85
C LEU A 348 0.84 -7.53 9.98
N ILE A 349 1.74 -8.33 10.55
CA ILE A 349 3.16 -7.97 10.67
C ILE A 349 3.83 -7.99 9.30
N HIS A 350 3.47 -8.93 8.42
CA HIS A 350 4.01 -9.03 7.08
C HIS A 350 3.75 -7.75 6.27
N GLU A 351 2.50 -7.31 6.18
CA GLU A 351 2.17 -6.08 5.46
C GLU A 351 2.73 -4.83 6.14
N ASN A 352 2.76 -4.81 7.47
CA ASN A 352 3.41 -3.71 8.18
C ASN A 352 4.92 -3.63 7.89
N SER A 353 5.57 -4.77 7.70
CA SER A 353 6.98 -4.85 7.33
C SER A 353 7.24 -4.32 5.91
N HIS A 354 6.27 -4.47 4.99
CA HIS A 354 6.34 -3.80 3.68
C HIS A 354 6.25 -2.29 3.82
N HIS A 355 5.32 -1.76 4.62
CA HIS A 355 5.23 -0.31 4.90
C HIS A 355 6.53 0.23 5.50
N HIS A 356 7.12 -0.53 6.43
CA HIS A 356 8.38 -0.18 7.06
C HIS A 356 9.53 -0.11 6.06
N LEU A 357 9.74 -1.18 5.29
CA LEU A 357 10.82 -1.20 4.30
C LEU A 357 10.61 -0.13 3.23
N ASN A 358 9.38 0.08 2.76
CA ASN A 358 9.08 1.12 1.78
C ASN A 358 9.43 2.52 2.30
N LEU A 359 9.19 2.81 3.59
CA LEU A 359 9.60 4.07 4.20
C LEU A 359 11.13 4.21 4.23
N LEU A 360 11.86 3.14 4.55
CA LEU A 360 13.33 3.14 4.52
C LEU A 360 13.87 3.34 3.10
N LEU A 361 13.29 2.66 2.10
CA LEU A 361 13.69 2.75 0.69
C LEU A 361 13.36 4.12 0.06
N ARG A 362 12.41 4.87 0.62
CA ARG A 362 12.15 6.26 0.22
C ARG A 362 13.26 7.21 0.68
N LYS A 363 13.90 6.93 1.83
CA LYS A 363 14.94 7.78 2.41
C LYS A 363 16.35 7.40 2.00
N TYR A 364 16.62 6.10 1.91
CA TYR A 364 17.96 5.57 1.70
C TYR A 364 18.01 4.71 0.45
N VAL A 365 18.97 5.01 -0.41
CA VAL A 365 19.38 4.10 -1.49
C VAL A 365 20.07 2.90 -0.86
N MET A 366 19.50 1.70 -0.99
CA MET A 366 20.03 0.47 -0.38
C MET A 366 20.96 -0.32 -1.31
N TYR A 367 20.72 -0.23 -2.60
CA TYR A 367 21.44 -0.98 -3.63
C TYR A 367 21.51 -0.18 -4.93
N HIS A 368 22.43 -0.57 -5.82
CA HIS A 368 22.60 -0.05 -7.17
C HIS A 368 23.09 -1.16 -8.11
N GLY A 369 22.99 -0.94 -9.42
CA GLY A 369 23.59 -1.83 -10.43
C GLY A 369 22.96 -3.22 -10.52
N ASP A 370 21.80 -3.48 -9.89
CA ASP A 370 21.14 -4.78 -9.98
C ASP A 370 20.48 -5.04 -11.35
N HIS A 371 20.21 -3.96 -12.10
CA HIS A 371 19.54 -3.95 -13.41
C HIS A 371 18.33 -4.90 -13.48
N ASN A 372 17.61 -5.07 -12.37
CA ASN A 372 16.50 -6.02 -12.22
C ASN A 372 16.82 -7.49 -12.63
N GLN A 373 18.10 -7.88 -12.58
CA GLN A 373 18.57 -9.20 -12.99
C GLN A 373 18.10 -10.31 -12.04
N GLN A 374 17.35 -11.28 -12.56
CA GLN A 374 16.81 -12.39 -11.77
C GLN A 374 17.85 -13.49 -11.57
N ILE A 375 18.84 -13.25 -10.71
CA ILE A 375 19.97 -14.18 -10.49
C ILE A 375 20.01 -14.80 -9.09
N PHE A 376 19.22 -14.29 -8.15
CA PHE A 376 19.20 -14.79 -6.78
C PHE A 376 17.99 -15.67 -6.50
N TYR A 377 18.21 -16.84 -5.90
CA TYR A 377 17.12 -17.75 -5.56
C TYR A 377 16.35 -17.26 -4.33
N SER A 378 15.02 -17.16 -4.45
CA SER A 378 14.14 -16.82 -3.33
C SER A 378 13.61 -18.09 -2.66
N PRO A 379 13.94 -18.37 -1.38
CA PRO A 379 13.36 -19.46 -0.59
C PRO A 379 11.83 -19.50 -0.61
N TRP A 380 11.20 -18.33 -0.57
CA TRP A 380 9.75 -18.20 -0.43
C TRP A 380 8.99 -18.35 -1.75
N ARG A 381 9.58 -17.87 -2.87
CA ARG A 381 8.97 -17.98 -4.20
C ARG A 381 9.42 -19.21 -4.97
N ARG A 382 10.52 -19.85 -4.55
CA ARG A 382 11.17 -20.98 -5.23
C ARG A 382 11.51 -20.68 -6.69
N SER A 383 11.93 -19.44 -6.94
CA SER A 383 12.29 -18.92 -8.26
C SER A 383 13.46 -17.94 -8.11
N LEU A 384 14.15 -17.66 -9.22
CA LEU A 384 15.10 -16.56 -9.27
C LEU A 384 14.37 -15.21 -9.16
N ARG A 385 15.05 -14.22 -8.59
CA ARG A 385 14.55 -12.88 -8.28
C ARG A 385 15.68 -11.85 -8.36
N PRO A 386 15.34 -10.57 -8.61
CA PRO A 386 16.30 -9.48 -8.51
C PRO A 386 16.74 -9.24 -7.07
N LEU A 387 17.88 -8.55 -6.91
CA LEU A 387 18.43 -8.19 -5.59
C LEU A 387 17.38 -7.49 -4.73
N ARG A 388 16.66 -6.52 -5.30
CA ARG A 388 15.52 -5.85 -4.66
C ARG A 388 14.53 -6.84 -4.05
N GLY A 389 14.14 -7.86 -4.81
CA GLY A 389 13.15 -8.85 -4.38
C GLY A 389 13.66 -9.70 -3.22
N ILE A 390 14.95 -10.02 -3.21
CA ILE A 390 15.60 -10.74 -2.10
C ILE A 390 15.71 -9.85 -0.87
N LEU A 391 16.11 -8.59 -1.01
CA LEU A 391 16.18 -7.64 0.10
C LEU A 391 14.80 -7.47 0.75
N HIS A 392 13.76 -7.26 -0.06
CA HIS A 392 12.37 -7.15 0.41
C HIS A 392 11.93 -8.38 1.20
N ALA A 393 12.13 -9.58 0.65
CA ALA A 393 11.74 -10.80 1.32
C ALA A 393 12.55 -11.03 2.61
N THR A 394 13.87 -10.85 2.56
CA THR A 394 14.76 -11.02 3.73
C THR A 394 14.31 -10.12 4.88
N PHE A 395 13.98 -8.86 4.59
CA PHE A 395 13.46 -7.93 5.59
C PHE A 395 12.13 -8.41 6.19
N THR A 396 11.11 -8.67 5.37
CA THR A 396 9.76 -9.00 5.88
C THR A 396 9.72 -10.35 6.61
N PHE A 397 10.47 -11.34 6.13
CA PHE A 397 10.54 -12.64 6.77
C PHE A 397 11.47 -12.67 8.00
N THR A 398 12.40 -11.71 8.14
CA THR A 398 13.06 -11.46 9.43
C THR A 398 12.06 -11.03 10.48
N MET A 399 11.19 -10.06 10.15
CA MET A 399 10.13 -9.59 11.04
C MET A 399 9.14 -10.72 11.39
N GLY A 400 8.82 -11.59 10.43
CA GLY A 400 8.02 -12.80 10.65
C GLY A 400 8.70 -13.79 11.61
N ALA A 401 9.99 -14.07 11.42
CA ALA A 401 10.76 -14.94 12.32
C ALA A 401 10.75 -14.41 13.76
N MET A 402 10.94 -13.10 13.93
CA MET A 402 10.84 -12.41 15.22
C MET A 402 9.44 -12.54 15.83
N LEU A 403 8.38 -12.28 15.06
CA LEU A 403 7.01 -12.45 15.54
C LEU A 403 6.78 -13.87 16.07
N PHE A 404 7.17 -14.90 15.32
CA PHE A 404 6.94 -16.29 15.73
C PHE A 404 7.77 -16.69 16.95
N GLU A 405 8.99 -16.16 17.08
CA GLU A 405 9.81 -16.31 18.28
C GLU A 405 9.12 -15.69 19.50
N ARG A 406 8.65 -14.45 19.39
CA ARG A 406 7.96 -13.73 20.46
C ARG A 406 6.66 -14.43 20.87
N LEU A 407 5.90 -14.93 19.91
CA LEU A 407 4.72 -15.75 20.17
C LEU A 407 5.07 -17.04 20.92
N SER A 408 6.16 -17.73 20.54
CA SER A 408 6.62 -18.96 21.22
C SER A 408 7.02 -18.67 22.67
N VAL A 409 7.80 -17.61 22.91
CA VAL A 409 8.22 -17.21 24.26
C VAL A 409 7.01 -16.82 25.11
N TRP A 410 6.11 -15.98 24.56
CA TRP A 410 4.91 -15.53 25.25
C TRP A 410 3.98 -16.67 25.67
N ALA A 411 3.85 -17.69 24.82
CA ALA A 411 3.08 -18.90 25.09
C ALA A 411 3.74 -19.82 26.15
N SER A 412 5.06 -19.77 26.26
CA SER A 412 5.85 -20.61 27.19
C SER A 412 6.00 -20.00 28.58
N GLY A 413 5.70 -18.70 28.74
CA GLY A 413 5.78 -18.00 30.03
C GLY A 413 4.67 -18.39 31.03
N LYS A 414 4.75 -17.82 32.25
CA LYS A 414 3.72 -18.01 33.29
C LYS A 414 2.32 -17.63 32.76
N SER A 415 1.36 -18.54 32.94
CA SER A 415 -0.02 -18.43 32.40
C SER A 415 -0.12 -18.33 30.86
N GLY A 416 0.95 -18.67 30.14
CA GLY A 416 1.03 -18.56 28.68
C GLY A 416 -0.03 -19.41 27.96
N ALA A 417 -0.26 -20.64 28.41
CA ALA A 417 -1.30 -21.51 27.86
C ALA A 417 -2.72 -20.90 27.93
N THR A 418 -3.05 -20.24 29.04
CA THR A 418 -4.35 -19.58 29.22
C THR A 418 -4.48 -18.37 28.30
N ARG A 419 -3.44 -17.53 28.20
CA ARG A 419 -3.42 -16.38 27.30
C ARG A 419 -3.50 -16.80 25.83
N TRP A 420 -2.76 -17.84 25.44
CA TRP A 420 -2.77 -18.44 24.11
C TRP A 420 -4.17 -18.90 23.70
N LYS A 421 -4.86 -19.65 24.58
CA LYS A 421 -6.24 -20.07 24.37
C LYS A 421 -7.20 -18.89 24.25
N ARG A 422 -7.04 -17.85 25.10
CA ARG A 422 -7.86 -16.63 25.06
C ARG A 422 -7.68 -15.84 23.76
N ALA A 423 -6.47 -15.84 23.20
CA ALA A 423 -6.17 -15.29 21.87
C ALA A 423 -6.84 -16.08 20.72
N GLY A 424 -7.50 -17.21 21.02
CA GLY A 424 -8.14 -18.06 20.01
C GLY A 424 -7.14 -18.90 19.23
N LEU A 425 -6.02 -19.27 19.88
CA LEU A 425 -4.96 -20.10 19.32
C LEU A 425 -4.91 -21.46 20.03
N THR A 426 -4.53 -22.49 19.30
CA THR A 426 -4.50 -23.90 19.74
C THR A 426 -3.07 -24.38 20.02
N GLN A 427 -2.91 -25.55 20.67
CA GLN A 427 -1.58 -26.15 20.82
C GLN A 427 -0.92 -26.48 19.48
N ARG A 428 -1.70 -26.84 18.47
CA ARG A 428 -1.22 -27.01 17.10
C ARG A 428 -0.68 -25.70 16.53
N ASP A 429 -1.31 -24.57 16.82
CA ASP A 429 -0.81 -23.25 16.42
C ASP A 429 0.52 -22.90 17.09
N LEU A 430 0.74 -23.29 18.34
CA LEU A 430 2.02 -23.09 19.01
C LEU A 430 3.13 -23.90 18.34
N GLN A 431 2.86 -25.16 18.01
CA GLN A 431 3.80 -26.00 17.25
C GLN A 431 4.05 -25.41 15.85
N ARG A 432 3.01 -24.90 15.19
CA ARG A 432 3.12 -24.23 13.88
C ARG A 432 3.93 -22.95 13.95
N ALA A 433 3.73 -22.10 14.97
CA ALA A 433 4.51 -20.88 15.16
C ALA A 433 6.00 -21.21 15.33
N ARG A 434 6.34 -22.20 16.16
CA ARG A 434 7.74 -22.66 16.34
C ARG A 434 8.33 -23.23 15.05
N TYR A 435 7.55 -24.00 14.31
CA TYR A 435 7.93 -24.50 12.99
C TYR A 435 8.21 -23.35 12.01
N ARG A 436 7.29 -22.39 11.88
CA ARG A 436 7.43 -21.23 11.00
C ARG A 436 8.64 -20.39 11.39
N CYS A 437 8.87 -20.15 12.68
CA CYS A 437 10.09 -19.47 13.15
C CYS A 437 11.37 -20.15 12.64
N LEU A 438 11.49 -21.47 12.81
CA LEU A 438 12.65 -22.25 12.31
C LEU A 438 12.76 -22.21 10.78
N GLU A 439 11.64 -22.30 10.07
CA GLU A 439 11.59 -22.22 8.61
C GLU A 439 12.06 -20.84 8.11
N GLU A 440 11.61 -19.76 8.74
CA GLU A 440 12.03 -18.41 8.38
C GLU A 440 13.50 -18.16 8.74
N VAL A 441 14.00 -18.66 9.88
CA VAL A 441 15.44 -18.58 10.22
C VAL A 441 16.30 -19.21 9.11
N GLU A 442 15.98 -20.43 8.68
CA GLU A 442 16.74 -21.11 7.62
C GLU A 442 16.65 -20.36 6.28
N SER A 443 15.47 -19.83 5.95
CA SER A 443 15.23 -19.08 4.71
C SER A 443 15.97 -17.74 4.69
N VAL A 444 15.89 -16.99 5.79
CA VAL A 444 16.58 -15.70 5.91
C VAL A 444 18.09 -15.89 5.92
N ARG A 445 18.63 -16.88 6.64
CA ARG A 445 20.06 -17.22 6.60
C ARG A 445 20.53 -17.54 5.18
N TYR A 446 19.72 -18.27 4.41
CA TYR A 446 20.01 -18.51 2.99
C TYR A 446 20.12 -17.19 2.23
N SER A 447 19.13 -16.31 2.32
CA SER A 447 19.12 -15.06 1.56
C SER A 447 20.15 -14.03 2.05
N LEU A 448 20.52 -14.02 3.33
CA LEU A 448 21.60 -13.17 3.83
C LEU A 448 22.94 -13.52 3.16
N GLN A 449 23.21 -14.79 2.86
CA GLN A 449 24.41 -15.17 2.10
C GLN A 449 24.39 -14.59 0.68
N ASP A 450 23.22 -14.59 0.03
CA ASP A 450 23.06 -14.00 -1.32
C ASP A 450 23.24 -12.48 -1.28
N LEU A 451 22.74 -11.81 -0.24
CA LEU A 451 22.93 -10.39 -0.03
C LEU A 451 24.40 -10.05 0.28
N HIS A 452 25.09 -10.84 1.10
CA HIS A 452 26.54 -10.68 1.31
C HIS A 452 27.34 -10.92 0.03
N TYR A 453 26.91 -11.85 -0.83
CA TYR A 453 27.54 -12.04 -2.14
C TYR A 453 27.35 -10.80 -3.02
N ALA A 454 26.13 -10.25 -3.08
CA ALA A 454 25.85 -9.02 -3.81
C ALA A 454 26.69 -7.83 -3.32
N ASP A 455 27.00 -7.77 -2.01
CA ASP A 455 27.89 -6.75 -1.44
C ASP A 455 29.35 -6.98 -1.86
N HIS A 456 29.92 -8.14 -1.51
CA HIS A 456 31.35 -8.37 -1.60
C HIS A 456 31.86 -8.69 -3.01
N HIS A 457 31.02 -9.29 -3.86
CA HIS A 457 31.44 -9.76 -5.19
C HIS A 457 30.87 -8.92 -6.33
N LEU A 458 29.65 -8.40 -6.18
CA LEU A 458 29.02 -7.57 -7.22
C LEU A 458 29.14 -6.07 -6.91
N GLY A 459 29.42 -5.70 -5.66
CA GLY A 459 29.47 -4.31 -5.23
C GLY A 459 28.12 -3.61 -5.29
N TRP A 460 27.00 -4.34 -5.27
CA TRP A 460 25.66 -3.79 -5.52
C TRP A 460 25.01 -3.13 -4.30
N LEU A 461 25.61 -3.22 -3.11
CA LEU A 461 25.01 -2.70 -1.87
C LEU A 461 25.70 -1.40 -1.42
N THR A 462 24.88 -0.42 -1.05
CA THR A 462 25.38 0.84 -0.48
C THR A 462 25.75 0.66 0.99
N GLY A 463 26.36 1.69 1.59
CA GLY A 463 26.60 1.71 3.04
C GLY A 463 25.31 1.57 3.88
N SER A 464 24.18 2.11 3.41
CA SER A 464 22.88 1.91 4.07
C SER A 464 22.37 0.48 3.91
N GLY A 465 22.52 -0.11 2.72
CA GLY A 465 22.19 -1.52 2.47
C GLY A 465 22.99 -2.47 3.36
N ARG A 466 24.31 -2.29 3.44
CA ARG A 466 25.19 -3.07 4.32
C ARG A 466 24.75 -3.01 5.79
N ARG A 467 24.47 -1.81 6.30
CA ARG A 467 24.00 -1.63 7.68
C ARG A 467 22.69 -2.36 7.95
N MET A 468 21.73 -2.27 7.02
CA MET A 468 20.46 -2.99 7.15
C MET A 468 20.70 -4.50 7.18
N ILE A 469 21.50 -5.04 6.27
CA ILE A 469 21.78 -6.48 6.20
C ILE A 469 22.47 -6.96 7.48
N GLY A 470 23.43 -6.20 8.01
CA GLY A 470 24.06 -6.51 9.30
C GLY A 470 23.03 -6.60 10.44
N GLN A 471 22.09 -5.66 10.50
CA GLN A 471 21.04 -5.67 11.53
C GLN A 471 20.05 -6.83 11.35
N LEU A 472 19.70 -7.20 10.11
CA LEU A 472 18.89 -8.38 9.85
C LEU A 472 19.62 -9.67 10.26
N ALA A 473 20.93 -9.75 10.03
CA ALA A 473 21.76 -10.89 10.43
C ALA A 473 21.84 -11.03 11.96
N GLU A 474 22.07 -9.93 12.67
CA GLU A 474 22.07 -9.90 14.15
C GLU A 474 20.70 -10.29 14.72
N ALA A 475 19.61 -9.75 14.17
CA ALA A 475 18.25 -10.07 14.61
C ALA A 475 17.94 -11.56 14.43
N ILE A 476 18.27 -12.14 13.27
CA ILE A 476 18.05 -13.56 13.02
C ILE A 476 18.92 -14.45 13.89
N GLU A 477 20.15 -14.03 14.20
CA GLU A 477 20.99 -14.79 15.13
C GLU A 477 20.39 -14.84 16.53
N GLN A 478 19.83 -13.74 17.03
CA GLN A 478 19.14 -13.72 18.31
C GLN A 478 17.90 -14.61 18.30
N VAL A 479 17.09 -14.54 17.23
CA VAL A 479 15.91 -15.39 17.04
C VAL A 479 16.29 -16.87 17.03
N GLU A 480 17.32 -17.23 16.27
CA GLU A 480 17.82 -18.60 16.15
C GLU A 480 18.24 -19.17 17.51
N ARG A 481 19.00 -18.41 18.31
CA ARG A 481 19.41 -18.80 19.66
C ARG A 481 18.19 -19.05 20.55
N SER A 482 17.18 -18.17 20.50
CA SER A 482 15.95 -18.28 21.31
C SER A 482 15.09 -19.48 20.91
N ILE A 483 14.93 -19.76 19.62
CA ILE A 483 14.04 -20.82 19.14
C ILE A 483 14.68 -22.22 19.14
N THR A 484 16.02 -22.30 19.14
CA THR A 484 16.78 -23.56 19.08
C THR A 484 16.32 -24.64 20.07
N PRO A 485 16.04 -24.35 21.35
CA PRO A 485 15.54 -25.35 22.30
C PRO A 485 14.27 -26.08 21.85
N HIS A 486 13.45 -25.45 21.00
CA HIS A 486 12.22 -26.04 20.49
C HIS A 486 12.40 -26.89 19.23
N ARG A 487 13.59 -26.87 18.58
CA ARG A 487 13.83 -27.58 17.30
C ARG A 487 13.55 -29.08 17.39
N LYS A 488 14.02 -29.76 18.45
CA LYS A 488 13.79 -31.20 18.64
C LYS A 488 12.31 -31.53 18.75
N ALA A 489 11.55 -30.72 19.50
CA ALA A 489 10.10 -30.90 19.66
C ALA A 489 9.36 -30.68 18.33
N VAL A 490 9.75 -29.67 17.53
CA VAL A 490 9.18 -29.45 16.19
C VAL A 490 9.49 -30.62 15.27
N LEU A 491 10.72 -31.14 15.25
CA LEU A 491 11.13 -32.26 14.41
C LEU A 491 10.40 -33.57 14.73
N ALA A 492 9.98 -33.75 15.99
CA ALA A 492 9.16 -34.87 16.45
C ALA A 492 7.65 -34.66 16.23
N SER A 493 7.21 -33.43 15.92
CA SER A 493 5.80 -33.09 15.68
C SER A 493 5.35 -33.41 14.25
N THR A 494 4.07 -33.18 13.96
CA THR A 494 3.50 -33.28 12.62
C THR A 494 4.13 -32.32 11.60
N PHE A 495 4.82 -31.26 12.04
CA PHE A 495 5.54 -30.32 11.18
C PHE A 495 7.00 -30.74 10.88
N GLY A 496 7.53 -31.76 11.57
CA GLY A 496 8.90 -32.23 11.39
C GLY A 496 9.26 -32.63 9.96
N PRO A 497 8.40 -33.40 9.24
CA PRO A 497 8.64 -33.73 7.83
C PRO A 497 8.72 -32.51 6.91
N ALA A 498 7.90 -31.48 7.14
CA ALA A 498 7.91 -30.25 6.35
C ALA A 498 9.21 -29.48 6.57
N LEU A 499 9.66 -29.32 7.82
CA LEU A 499 10.92 -28.64 8.14
C LEU A 499 12.14 -29.37 7.53
N ARG A 500 12.20 -30.70 7.64
CA ARG A 500 13.29 -31.48 7.01
C ARG A 500 13.31 -31.32 5.50
N ARG A 501 12.14 -31.33 4.86
CA ARG A 501 12.01 -31.11 3.41
C ARG A 501 12.50 -29.72 3.03
N HIS A 502 12.07 -28.68 3.75
CA HIS A 502 12.48 -27.30 3.52
C HIS A 502 14.00 -27.13 3.60
N VAL A 503 14.64 -27.63 4.68
CA VAL A 503 16.10 -27.57 4.82
C VAL A 503 16.82 -28.30 3.69
N LYS A 504 16.30 -29.46 3.26
CA LYS A 504 16.85 -30.20 2.11
C LYS A 504 16.68 -29.42 0.79
N GLU A 505 15.54 -28.77 0.59
CA GLU A 505 15.27 -27.92 -0.57
C GLU A 505 16.23 -26.72 -0.62
N LEU A 506 16.48 -26.05 0.50
CA LEU A 506 17.45 -24.95 0.57
C LEU A 506 18.88 -25.42 0.29
N ARG A 507 19.29 -26.57 0.82
CA ARG A 507 20.61 -27.16 0.49
C ARG A 507 20.71 -27.47 -1.00
N LYS A 508 19.66 -28.05 -1.60
CA LYS A 508 19.60 -28.30 -3.04
C LYS A 508 19.68 -27.01 -3.83
N ALA A 509 18.90 -26.00 -3.46
CA ALA A 509 18.93 -24.69 -4.09
C ALA A 509 20.32 -24.05 -3.99
N ARG A 510 21.00 -24.14 -2.84
CA ARG A 510 22.37 -23.63 -2.66
C ARG A 510 23.35 -24.32 -3.61
N MET A 511 23.22 -25.63 -3.82
CA MET A 511 24.05 -26.37 -4.79
C MET A 511 23.74 -26.01 -6.25
N THR A 512 22.47 -25.73 -6.56
CA THR A 512 22.03 -25.41 -7.93
C THR A 512 22.29 -23.94 -8.30
N TYR A 513 22.12 -23.02 -7.35
CA TYR A 513 22.06 -21.59 -7.62
C TYR A 513 23.12 -20.76 -6.88
N GLY A 514 23.87 -21.31 -5.92
CA GLY A 514 24.71 -20.50 -5.02
C GLY A 514 26.16 -20.28 -5.46
N PRO A 515 26.82 -19.20 -4.97
CA PRO A 515 26.26 -17.89 -4.60
C PRO A 515 26.09 -16.95 -5.81
N VAL A 516 26.68 -17.30 -6.97
CA VAL A 516 26.00 -17.56 -8.27
C VAL A 516 26.93 -18.51 -9.07
N ARG A 517 26.47 -19.66 -9.58
CA ARG A 517 27.17 -20.39 -10.67
C ARG A 517 26.24 -20.54 -11.87
N LEU A 518 26.30 -19.56 -12.77
CA LEU A 518 25.69 -19.64 -14.11
C LEU A 518 26.70 -20.08 -15.18
N GLY A 519 27.96 -20.41 -14.86
CA GLY A 519 29.02 -20.68 -15.85
C GLY A 519 29.39 -19.49 -16.77
N LYS A 520 28.54 -18.45 -16.85
CA LYS A 520 28.64 -17.21 -17.61
C LYS A 520 27.72 -16.19 -16.94
N VAL A 521 28.29 -15.19 -16.27
CA VAL A 521 27.69 -13.85 -16.15
C VAL A 521 28.69 -12.92 -16.79
#